data_AF-A3JPV8-F1
#
_entry.id   AF-A3JPV8-F1
#
_cell.length_a   1.000
_cell.length_b   1.000
_cell.length_c   1.000
_cell.angle_alpha   90.00
_cell.angle_beta   90.00
_cell.angle_gamma   90.00
#
_symmetry.space_group_name_H-M   'P 1'
#
loop_
_entity.id
_entity.type
_entity.pdbx_description
1 polymer ?
#
loop_
_entity_poly.entity_id
_entity_poly.type
_entity_poly.pdbx_seq_one_letter_code
_entity_poly.pdbx_strand_id
1 'polypeptide(L)' 'MHGLINCSMQGFVRDSYGQRIWDKVVDEAGLDFKNFEAMLHYPDEQTEMVLCASCKVLGKQRDDLLGDLGLYLVSHENT' A
#
# COMPACT_ATOMS: atom_id res chain seq x y z
N MET A 1 -3.86 -10.62 -7.94
CA MET A 1 -3.18 -11.00 -6.68
C MET A 1 -4.19 -11.21 -5.54
N HIS A 2 -3.89 -12.04 -4.54
CA HIS A 2 -4.66 -12.05 -3.27
C HIS A 2 -4.53 -10.67 -2.60
N GLY A 3 -5.63 -10.12 -2.08
CA GLY A 3 -5.70 -8.77 -1.49
C GLY A 3 -4.78 -8.50 -0.30
N LEU A 4 -4.11 -9.55 0.22
CA LEU A 4 -3.09 -9.47 1.25
C LEU A 4 -2.01 -8.42 0.97
N ILE A 5 -1.43 -8.40 -0.24
CA ILE A 5 -0.34 -7.43 -0.54
C ILE A 5 -0.86 -5.99 -0.51
N ASN A 6 -2.07 -5.75 -1.02
CA ASN A 6 -2.67 -4.42 -1.01
C ASN A 6 -3.06 -3.98 0.42
N CYS A 7 -3.57 -4.91 1.25
CA CYS A 7 -3.81 -4.66 2.67
C CYS A 7 -2.50 -4.34 3.42
N SER A 8 -1.42 -5.05 3.13
CA SER A 8 -0.11 -4.78 3.72
C SER A 8 0.42 -3.42 3.32
N MET A 9 0.30 -3.02 2.05
CA MET A 9 0.66 -1.67 1.60
C MET A 9 -0.18 -0.60 2.28
N GLN A 10 -1.49 -0.81 2.37
CA GLN A 10 -2.39 0.10 3.08
C GLN A 10 -1.98 0.24 4.55
N GLY A 11 -1.76 -0.88 5.24
CA GLY A 11 -1.34 -0.90 6.65
C GLY A 11 -0.02 -0.16 6.82
N PHE A 12 0.99 -0.51 6.03
CA PHE A 12 2.30 0.16 6.05
C PHE A 12 2.19 1.68 5.89
N VAL A 13 1.42 2.15 4.89
CA VAL A 13 1.29 3.60 4.64
C VAL A 13 0.54 4.28 5.78
N ARG A 14 -0.54 3.69 6.28
CA ARG A 14 -1.35 4.26 7.38
C ARG A 14 -0.60 4.27 8.69
N ASP A 15 0.13 3.21 9.00
CA ASP A 15 0.79 3.04 10.29
C ASP A 15 2.13 3.81 10.35
N SER A 16 2.85 3.90 9.22
CA SER A 16 4.13 4.63 9.14
C SER A 16 3.96 6.12 8.84
N TYR A 17 2.96 6.52 8.03
CA TYR A 17 2.81 7.90 7.53
C TYR A 17 1.44 8.53 7.83
N GLY A 18 0.51 7.77 8.37
CA GLY A 18 -0.82 8.24 8.76
C GLY A 18 -1.87 8.18 7.66
N GLN A 19 -3.14 8.24 8.09
CA GLN A 19 -4.31 8.18 7.21
C GLN A 19 -4.31 9.23 6.08
N ARG A 20 -3.84 10.45 6.37
CA ARG A 20 -3.83 11.54 5.38
C ARG A 20 -2.91 11.26 4.18
N ILE A 21 -1.81 10.54 4.40
CA ILE A 21 -0.92 10.14 3.31
C ILE A 21 -1.56 9.02 2.51
N TRP A 22 -2.18 8.05 3.18
CA TRP A 22 -2.93 7.00 2.50
C TRP A 22 -4.05 7.55 1.60
N ASP A 23 -4.83 8.53 2.07
CA ASP A 23 -5.87 9.17 1.25
C ASP A 23 -5.30 9.80 -0.04
N LYS A 24 -4.10 10.37 0.01
CA LYS A 24 -3.42 10.91 -1.18
C LYS A 24 -2.96 9.80 -2.13
N VAL A 25 -2.50 8.67 -1.59
CA VAL A 25 -2.11 7.51 -2.40
C VAL A 25 -3.32 6.95 -3.14
N VAL A 26 -4.47 6.84 -2.49
CA VAL A 26 -5.72 6.37 -3.10
C VAL A 26 -6.16 7.30 -4.24
N ASP A 27 -6.11 8.62 -4.01
CA ASP A 27 -6.43 9.66 -5.01
C ASP A 27 -5.48 9.59 -6.23
N GLU A 28 -4.17 9.51 -5.99
CA GLU A 28 -3.16 9.38 -7.05
C GLU A 28 -3.25 8.04 -7.79
N ALA A 29 -3.68 6.97 -7.12
CA ALA A 29 -3.91 5.66 -7.73
C ALA A 29 -5.23 5.58 -8.52
N GLY A 30 -6.10 6.59 -8.42
CA GLY A 30 -7.40 6.62 -9.11
C GLY A 30 -8.37 5.55 -8.65
N LEU A 31 -8.31 5.14 -7.38
CA LEU A 31 -9.18 4.10 -6.84
C LEU A 31 -10.51 4.66 -6.34
N ASP A 32 -11.62 4.01 -6.69
CA ASP A 32 -12.96 4.36 -6.20
C ASP A 32 -13.19 4.00 -4.72
N PHE A 33 -12.23 3.34 -4.07
CA PHE A 33 -12.33 2.87 -2.70
C PHE A 33 -11.04 3.14 -1.92
N LYS A 34 -11.20 3.24 -0.59
CA LYS A 34 -10.10 3.62 0.32
C LYS A 34 -9.53 2.47 1.15
N ASN A 35 -10.15 1.30 1.13
CA ASN A 35 -9.72 0.17 1.95
C ASN A 35 -9.69 -1.11 1.12
N PHE A 36 -8.60 -1.86 1.25
CA PHE A 36 -8.49 -3.20 0.70
C PHE A 36 -8.94 -4.23 1.73
N GLU A 37 -9.57 -5.30 1.24
CA GLU A 37 -9.94 -6.46 2.05
C GLU A 37 -9.06 -7.66 1.68
N ALA A 38 -8.42 -8.27 2.67
CA ALA A 38 -7.39 -9.30 2.45
C ALA A 38 -7.94 -10.57 1.77
N MET A 39 -9.22 -10.87 1.99
CA MET A 39 -9.88 -12.07 1.45
C MET A 39 -10.44 -11.88 0.02
N LEU A 40 -10.33 -10.68 -0.55
CA LEU A 40 -10.77 -10.41 -1.93
C LEU A 40 -9.62 -10.53 -2.92
N HIS A 41 -9.95 -10.93 -4.15
CA HIS A 41 -9.01 -10.92 -5.27
C HIS A 41 -9.08 -9.59 -6.00
N TYR A 42 -7.92 -8.99 -6.23
CA TYR A 42 -7.80 -7.76 -7.03
C TYR A 42 -6.94 -8.04 -8.27
N PRO A 43 -7.19 -7.35 -9.39
CA PRO A 43 -6.31 -7.36 -10.55
C PRO A 43 -4.89 -6.96 -10.13
N ASP A 44 -3.87 -7.60 -10.68
CA ASP A 44 -2.46 -7.29 -10.38
C ASP A 44 -2.11 -5.83 -10.73
N GLU A 45 -2.80 -5.27 -11.73
CA GLU A 45 -2.69 -3.85 -12.12
C GLU A 45 -3.01 -2.91 -10.95
N GLN A 46 -3.94 -3.27 -10.05
CA GLN A 46 -4.26 -2.43 -8.90
C GLN A 46 -3.10 -2.35 -7.90
N THR A 47 -2.41 -3.46 -7.67
CA THR A 47 -1.21 -3.47 -6.82
C THR A 47 -0.13 -2.57 -7.41
N GLU A 48 0.06 -2.62 -8.73
CA GLU A 48 1.01 -1.77 -9.44
C GLU A 48 0.62 -0.28 -9.39
N MET A 49 -0.67 0.04 -9.53
CA MET A 49 -1.17 1.43 -9.39
C MET A 49 -0.93 1.98 -7.98
N VAL A 50 -1.28 1.23 -6.94
CA VAL A 50 -1.07 1.62 -5.54
C VAL A 50 0.42 1.80 -5.25
N LEU A 51 1.26 0.89 -5.75
CA LEU A 51 2.70 0.96 -5.55
C LEU A 51 3.31 2.19 -6.25
N CYS A 52 2.93 2.46 -7.50
CA CYS A 52 3.37 3.64 -8.24
C CYS A 52 2.92 4.93 -7.56
N ALA A 53 1.65 5.00 -7.15
CA ALA A 53 1.10 6.14 -6.42
C ALA A 53 1.82 6.35 -5.07
N SER A 54 2.10 5.27 -4.34
CA SER A 54 2.85 5.34 -3.08
C SER A 54 4.26 5.88 -3.29
N CYS A 55 4.96 5.43 -4.34
CA CYS A 55 6.29 5.95 -4.70
C CYS A 55 6.24 7.46 -4.99
N LYS A 56 5.26 7.91 -5.78
CA LYS A 56 5.08 9.33 -6.10
C LYS A 56 4.75 10.18 -4.88
N VAL A 57 3.78 9.78 -4.07
CA VAL A 57 3.32 10.53 -2.90
C VAL A 57 4.39 10.61 -1.81
N LEU A 58 5.15 9.52 -1.61
CA LEU A 58 6.22 9.45 -0.61
C LEU A 58 7.56 9.98 -1.14
N GLY A 59 7.69 10.21 -2.45
CA GLY A 59 8.94 10.62 -3.08
C GLY A 59 10.05 9.57 -2.98
N LYS A 60 9.68 8.28 -2.92
CA LYS A 60 10.60 7.15 -2.75
C LYS A 60 10.78 6.36 -4.04
N GLN A 61 11.95 5.76 -4.21
CA GLN A 61 12.13 4.75 -5.25
C GLN A 61 11.39 3.47 -4.87
N ARG A 62 11.02 2.68 -5.89
CA ARG A 62 10.26 1.44 -5.72
C ARG A 62 10.99 0.45 -4.82
N ASP A 63 12.30 0.25 -5.02
CA ASP A 63 13.10 -0.67 -4.21
C ASP A 63 13.16 -0.28 -2.73
N ASP A 64 13.37 1.01 -2.43
CA ASP A 64 13.35 1.50 -1.05
C ASP A 64 11.99 1.26 -0.40
N LEU A 65 10.90 1.55 -1.13
CA LEU A 65 9.55 1.38 -0.63
C LEU A 65 9.21 -0.10 -0.37
N LEU A 66 9.62 -1.00 -1.27
CA LEU A 66 9.43 -2.44 -1.10
C LEU A 66 10.31 -3.00 0.02
N GLY A 67 11.52 -2.47 0.20
CA GLY A 67 12.40 -2.81 1.32
C GLY A 67 11.79 -2.41 2.66
N ASP A 68 11.27 -1.17 2.76
CA ASP A 68 10.56 -0.68 3.94
C ASP A 68 9.29 -1.48 4.22
N LEU A 69 8.52 -1.83 3.19
CA LEU A 69 7.34 -2.68 3.31
C LEU A 69 7.71 -4.07 3.82
N GLY A 70 8.82 -4.65 3.33
CA GLY A 70 9.33 -5.93 3.81
C GLY A 70 9.75 -5.87 5.28
N LEU A 71 10.46 -4.81 5.69
CA LEU A 71 10.81 -4.59 7.09
C LEU A 71 9.56 -4.44 7.96
N TYR A 72 8.58 -3.67 7.49
CA TYR A 72 7.30 -3.50 8.16
C TYR A 72 6.57 -4.84 8.34
N LEU A 73 6.51 -5.68 7.31
CA LEU A 73 5.85 -7.00 7.38
C LEU A 73 6.49 -7.96 8.39
N VAL A 74 7.81 -7.89 8.57
CA VAL A 74 8.52 -8.71 9.57
C VAL A 74 8.38 -8.11 10.98
N SER A 75 8.26 -6.78 11.09
CA SER A 75 8.25 -6.07 12.36
C SER A 75 6.85 -5.85 12.94
N HIS A 76 5.80 -5.79 12.11
CA HIS A 76 4.42 -5.72 12.55
C HIS A 76 3.91 -7.13 12.78
N GLU A 77 3.70 -7.46 14.06
CA GLU A 77 3.08 -8.72 14.46
C GLU A 77 1.64 -8.77 13.93
N ASN A 78 1.34 -9.80 13.13
CA ASN A 78 -0.01 -10.21 12.74
C ASN A 78 -0.92 -10.22 13.99
N THR A 79 -1.77 -9.21 14.15
CA THR A 79 -2.91 -9.29 15.07
C THR A 79 -4.16 -9.59 14.27
#